data_AF-A0A382YSD5-F1
#
_entry.id   AF-A0A382YSD5-F1
#
_cell.length_a   1.000
_cell.length_b   1.000
_cell.length_c   1.000
_cell.angle_alpha   90.00
_cell.angle_beta   90.00
_cell.angle_gamma   90.00
#
_symmetry.space_group_name_H-M   'P 1'
#
loop_
_entity.id
_entity.type
_entity.pdbx_description
1 polymer ?
#
loop_
_entity_poly.entity_id
_entity_poly.type
_entity_poly.pdbx_seq_one_letter_code
_entity_poly.pdbx_strand_id
1 'polypeptide(L)'
;VQENFYTEATEAPETDLDISLRPPELTEFFGQEKVKERISLMIEAAQKRKDVLAHILLSGPPGLGKTTLAHIIASATGSKLHSTSGPQIEKA
;
A
#
# COMPACT_ATOMS: atom_id res chain seq x y z
N VAL A 1 22.95 15.11 5.33
CA VAL A 1 21.68 15.03 6.08
C VAL A 1 20.58 15.33 5.09
N GLN A 2 20.02 14.27 4.51
CA GLN A 2 19.11 14.31 3.35
C GLN A 2 17.74 13.84 3.86
N GLU A 3 17.08 14.67 4.67
CA GLU A 3 15.94 14.24 5.50
C GLU A 3 14.59 14.85 5.10
N ASN A 4 14.52 15.73 4.09
CA ASN A 4 13.30 16.54 3.88
C ASN A 4 12.56 16.35 2.55
N PHE A 5 13.04 15.51 1.61
CA PHE A 5 12.41 15.42 0.29
C PHE A 5 11.12 14.58 0.27
N TYR A 6 11.11 13.46 1.00
CA TYR A 6 9.95 12.55 1.04
C TYR A 6 8.76 13.12 1.81
N THR A 7 8.98 14.07 2.71
CA THR A 7 7.91 14.66 3.52
C THR A 7 7.12 15.70 2.71
N GLU A 8 7.80 16.54 1.91
CA GLU A 8 7.17 17.61 1.13
C GLU A 8 6.32 17.10 -0.06
N ALA A 9 6.67 15.97 -0.67
CA ALA A 9 5.96 15.45 -1.85
C ALA A 9 4.65 14.69 -1.55
N THR A 10 4.31 14.46 -0.27
CA THR A 10 3.27 13.48 0.13
C THR A 10 1.97 14.07 0.68
N GLU A 11 1.81 15.39 0.73
CA GLU A 11 0.63 16.00 1.37
C GLU A 11 -0.57 16.20 0.42
N ALA A 12 -1.47 15.22 0.46
CA ALA A 12 -2.87 15.49 0.73
C ALA A 12 -3.27 14.57 1.90
N PRO A 13 -3.66 15.11 3.07
CA PRO A 13 -4.00 14.26 4.21
C PRO A 13 -5.22 13.41 3.85
N GLU A 14 -5.05 12.09 3.80
CA GLU A 14 -6.19 11.18 3.85
C GLU A 14 -6.91 11.42 5.17
N THR A 15 -8.23 11.60 5.15
CA THR A 15 -8.94 11.87 6.40
C THR A 15 -8.93 10.62 7.28
N ASP A 16 -8.89 10.78 8.60
CA ASP A 16 -9.00 9.64 9.54
C ASP A 16 -10.26 8.79 9.27
N LEU A 17 -11.30 9.44 8.74
CA LEU A 17 -12.53 8.79 8.29
C LEU A 17 -12.30 7.88 7.07
N ASP A 18 -11.56 8.35 6.07
CA ASP A 18 -11.21 7.55 4.87
C ASP A 18 -10.37 6.32 5.23
N ILE A 19 -9.51 6.43 6.24
CA ILE A 19 -8.71 5.32 6.76
C ILE A 19 -9.61 4.32 7.48
N SER A 20 -10.52 4.80 8.35
CA SER A 20 -11.44 3.96 9.12
C SER A 20 -12.45 3.19 8.26
N LEU A 21 -12.76 3.67 7.05
CA LEU A 21 -13.68 2.99 6.13
C LEU A 21 -13.04 1.84 5.34
N ARG A 22 -11.71 1.72 5.37
CA ARG A 22 -10.98 0.69 4.62
C ARG A 22 -10.91 -0.60 5.45
N PRO A 23 -11.08 -1.77 4.81
CA PRO A 23 -10.84 -3.04 5.48
C PRO A 23 -9.40 -3.09 6.00
N PRO A 24 -9.18 -3.44 7.29
CA PRO A 24 -7.85 -3.43 7.89
C PRO A 24 -7.01 -4.65 7.49
N GLU A 25 -7.67 -5.76 7.13
CA GLU A 25 -7.04 -7.01 6.76
C GLU A 25 -7.42 -7.47 5.35
N LEU A 26 -6.56 -8.30 4.76
CA LEU A 26 -6.79 -8.86 3.43
C LEU A 26 -7.98 -9.84 3.41
N THR A 27 -8.27 -10.48 4.53
CA THR A 27 -9.44 -11.35 4.76
C THR A 27 -10.76 -10.58 4.68
N GLU A 28 -10.75 -9.30 5.05
CA GLU A 28 -11.89 -8.39 4.99
C GLU A 28 -12.04 -7.68 3.64
N PHE A 29 -11.07 -7.83 2.74
CA PHE A 29 -11.16 -7.33 1.37
C PHE A 29 -12.04 -8.26 0.51
N PHE A 30 -13.22 -7.78 0.13
CA PHE A 30 -14.19 -8.57 -0.63
C PHE A 30 -13.81 -8.72 -2.10
N GLY A 31 -13.81 -9.96 -2.60
CA GLY A 31 -13.47 -10.29 -3.98
C GLY A 31 -11.97 -10.29 -4.28
N GLN A 32 -11.63 -10.32 -5.57
CA GLN A 32 -10.24 -10.40 -6.07
C GLN A 32 -9.42 -11.56 -5.50
N GLU A 33 -10.02 -12.75 -5.33
CA GLU A 33 -9.39 -13.91 -4.67
C GLU A 33 -7.99 -14.24 -5.19
N LYS A 34 -7.79 -14.23 -6.51
CA LYS A 34 -6.47 -14.48 -7.12
C LYS A 34 -5.40 -13.44 -6.74
N VAL A 35 -5.80 -12.18 -6.58
CA VAL A 35 -4.91 -11.09 -6.17
C VAL A 35 -4.59 -11.21 -4.69
N LYS A 36 -5.60 -11.49 -3.86
CA LYS A 36 -5.42 -11.74 -2.42
C LYS A 36 -4.47 -12.90 -2.17
N GLU A 37 -4.68 -14.04 -2.81
CA GLU A 37 -3.82 -15.22 -2.68
C GLU A 37 -2.36 -14.90 -3.04
N ARG A 38 -2.14 -14.18 -4.15
CA ARG A 38 -0.79 -13.79 -4.58
C ARG A 38 -0.12 -12.84 -3.60
N ILE A 39 -0.85 -11.86 -3.08
CA ILE A 39 -0.32 -10.92 -2.07
C ILE A 39 0.03 -11.68 -0.78
N SER A 40 -0.87 -12.54 -0.28
CA SER A 40 -0.61 -13.38 0.90
C SER A 40 0.66 -14.20 0.74
N LEU A 41 0.81 -14.88 -0.40
CA LEU A 41 1.99 -15.69 -0.69
C LEU A 41 3.28 -14.85 -0.69
N MET A 42 3.24 -13.64 -1.26
CA MET A 42 4.40 -12.73 -1.29
C MET A 42 4.78 -12.25 0.12
N ILE A 43 3.79 -11.88 0.94
CA ILE A 43 3.99 -11.44 2.32
C ILE A 43 4.58 -12.57 3.16
N GLU A 44 3.98 -13.76 3.11
CA GLU A 44 4.45 -14.93 3.84
C GLU A 44 5.88 -15.30 3.43
N ALA A 45 6.20 -15.24 2.13
CA ALA A 45 7.53 -15.52 1.64
C ALA A 45 8.58 -14.50 2.12
N ALA A 46 8.23 -13.21 2.16
CA ALA A 46 9.11 -12.16 2.70
C ALA A 46 9.37 -12.36 4.20
N GLN A 47 8.30 -12.62 4.98
CA GLN A 47 8.38 -12.89 6.42
C GLN A 47 9.23 -14.13 6.74
N LYS A 48 9.05 -15.23 6.00
CA LYS A 48 9.85 -16.46 6.17
C LYS A 48 11.35 -16.22 5.93
N ARG A 49 11.68 -15.34 4.97
CA ARG A 49 13.07 -14.95 4.69
C ARG A 49 13.62 -13.90 5.66
N LYS A 50 12.79 -13.32 6.53
CA LYS A 50 13.12 -12.13 7.34
C LYS A 50 13.65 -10.98 6.48
N ASP A 51 13.00 -10.77 5.33
CA ASP A 51 13.40 -9.83 4.29
C ASP A 51 12.22 -8.92 3.91
N VAL A 52 12.48 -7.90 3.11
CA VAL A 52 11.46 -6.95 2.65
C VAL A 52 10.55 -7.57 1.58
N LEU A 53 9.32 -7.06 1.51
CA LEU A 53 8.39 -7.40 0.44
C LEU A 53 8.94 -6.90 -0.90
N ALA A 54 8.93 -7.75 -1.93
CA ALA A 54 9.29 -7.34 -3.28
C ALA A 54 8.33 -6.27 -3.81
N HIS A 55 8.78 -5.46 -4.77
CA HIS A 55 7.95 -4.41 -5.37
C HIS A 55 6.68 -4.96 -6.03
N ILE A 56 5.55 -4.30 -5.77
CA ILE A 56 4.24 -4.67 -6.31
C ILE A 56 3.73 -3.51 -7.18
N LEU A 57 3.32 -3.83 -8.41
CA LEU A 57 2.57 -2.93 -9.27
C LEU A 57 1.10 -3.36 -9.29
N LEU A 58 0.22 -2.56 -8.70
CA LEU A 58 -1.23 -2.74 -8.78
C LEU A 58 -1.77 -1.98 -9.99
N SER A 59 -2.30 -2.70 -10.98
CA SER A 59 -2.85 -2.13 -12.21
C SER A 59 -4.30 -2.54 -12.42
N GLY A 60 -5.12 -1.61 -12.89
CA GLY A 60 -6.52 -1.85 -13.23
C GLY A 60 -7.37 -0.57 -13.22
N PRO A 61 -8.63 -0.65 -13.71
CA PRO A 61 -9.61 0.44 -13.70
C PRO A 61 -9.75 1.18 -12.35
N PRO A 62 -10.24 2.44 -12.35
CA PRO A 62 -10.53 3.15 -11.10
C PRO A 62 -11.57 2.41 -10.26
N GLY A 63 -11.51 2.56 -8.93
CA GLY A 63 -12.48 1.97 -8.00
C GLY A 63 -12.23 0.52 -7.56
N LEU A 64 -11.19 -0.15 -8.07
CA LEU A 64 -10.87 -1.55 -7.70
C LEU A 64 -10.08 -1.71 -6.39
N GLY A 65 -10.04 -0.70 -5.53
CA GLY A 65 -9.38 -0.81 -4.22
C GLY A 65 -7.85 -0.91 -4.26
N LYS A 66 -7.18 -0.38 -5.30
CA LYS A 66 -5.70 -0.40 -5.40
C LYS A 66 -5.03 0.29 -4.21
N THR A 67 -5.50 1.49 -3.86
CA THR A 67 -5.01 2.23 -2.68
C THR A 67 -5.31 1.47 -1.40
N THR A 68 -6.53 0.91 -1.26
CA THR A 68 -6.90 0.06 -0.12
C THR A 68 -5.95 -1.14 0.05
N LEU A 69 -5.64 -1.86 -1.05
CA LEU A 69 -4.69 -2.97 -1.02
C LEU A 69 -3.28 -2.52 -0.58
N ALA A 70 -2.82 -1.34 -1.01
CA ALA A 70 -1.54 -0.79 -0.56
C ALA A 70 -1.50 -0.57 0.97
N HIS A 71 -2.60 -0.06 1.56
CA HIS A 71 -2.71 0.09 3.01
C HIS A 71 -2.73 -1.24 3.74
N ILE A 72 -3.50 -2.22 3.24
CA ILE A 72 -3.54 -3.57 3.82
C ILE A 72 -2.15 -4.21 3.79
N ILE A 73 -1.42 -4.08 2.68
CA ILE A 73 -0.06 -4.62 2.54
C ILE A 73 0.88 -3.95 3.56
N ALA A 74 0.83 -2.63 3.71
CA ALA A 74 1.65 -1.92 4.68
C ALA A 74 1.35 -2.36 6.13
N SER A 75 0.06 -2.50 6.47
CA SER A 75 -0.39 -3.02 7.77
C SER A 75 0.11 -4.45 8.02
N ALA A 76 -0.09 -5.37 7.06
CA ALA A 76 0.31 -6.77 7.15
C ALA A 76 1.83 -6.98 7.24
N THR A 77 2.62 -6.02 6.75
CA THR A 77 4.08 -6.04 6.81
C THR A 77 4.64 -5.19 7.96
N GLY A 78 3.78 -4.58 8.79
CA GLY A 78 4.19 -3.71 9.89
C GLY A 78 5.00 -2.48 9.45
N SER A 79 4.79 -2.02 8.22
CA SER A 79 5.56 -0.95 7.58
C SER A 79 4.76 0.35 7.49
N LYS A 80 5.45 1.49 7.49
CA LYS A 80 4.81 2.80 7.24
C LYS A 80 4.54 2.97 5.74
N LEU A 81 3.32 3.40 5.39
CA LEU A 81 2.97 3.74 4.02
C LEU A 81 3.29 5.21 3.73
N HIS A 82 4.00 5.46 2.63
CA HIS A 82 4.19 6.78 2.05
C HIS A 82 3.44 6.86 0.72
N SER A 83 2.54 7.82 0.58
CA SER A 83 1.71 7.99 -0.62
C SER A 83 2.15 9.24 -1.38
N THR A 84 2.29 9.13 -2.69
CA THR A 84 2.63 10.24 -3.59
C THR A 84 1.93 10.04 -4.92
N SER A 85 1.66 11.13 -5.64
CA SER A 85 1.17 11.05 -7.01
C SER A 85 2.31 11.11 -8.02
N GLY A 86 2.09 10.51 -9.21
CA GLY A 86 3.07 10.57 -10.31
C GLY A 86 3.51 12.00 -10.68
N PRO A 87 2.58 12.95 -10.84
CA PRO A 87 2.93 14.35 -11.09
C PRO A 87 3.73 15.02 -9.98
N GLN A 88 3.59 14.58 -8.72
CA GLN A 88 4.41 15.08 -7.61
C GLN A 88 5.84 14.55 -7.69
N ILE A 89 6.04 13.30 -8.13
CA ILE A 89 7.38 12.75 -8.37
C ILE A 89 8.07 13.45 -9.54
N GLU A 90 7.35 13.74 -10.64
CA GLU A 90 7.93 14.36 -11.84
C GLU A 90 8.40 15.80 -11.60
N LYS A 91 7.79 16.51 -10.64
CA LYS A 91 8.11 17.90 -10.29
C LYS A 91 9.23 18.04 -9.27
N ALA A 92 9.70 16.93 -8.70
CA ALA A 92 10.60 16.89 -7.56
C ALA A 92 12.05 16.58 -7.97
#